data_AF-A0A9P1ATQ9-F1
#
_entry.id   AF-A0A9P1ATQ9-F1
#
_cell.length_a   1.000
_cell.length_b   1.000
_cell.length_c   1.000
_cell.angle_alpha   90.00
_cell.angle_beta   90.00
_cell.angle_gamma   90.00
#
_symmetry.space_group_name_H-M   'P 1'
#
loop_
_entity.id
_entity.type
_entity.pdbx_description
1 polymer ?
#
loop_
_entity_poly.entity_id
_entity_poly.type
_entity_poly.pdbx_seq_one_letter_code
_entity_poly.pdbx_strand_id
1 'polypeptide(L)'
;MRYLSVEEEARSIVETGNPSTTATFGTSVDALCNMIRSLLNLDSRRTVNFEMMRSTEDPTIEQLISRTTRGFTINPATNTQTLSEVLGAQQVLSQWSFFGIWTTVEFLNSLDFMHLLQPSDKQVLLKSFAMKAYLLASAFRSSSQSSEVLVNPDGTEVYPTSIQQYVLFNIMYETISVNLDYRSLEGLSEYSKQIVSENQRKYTKSLLDYCKMTWRDEQGPARFHDILSVGNVMAKCFEDAQYLVTILQIFHPSSYNYKKLFMESLNK
;
A
#
# COMPACT_ATOMS: atom_id res chain seq x y z
N MET A 1 8.59 -2.62 -22.63
CA MET A 1 7.85 -3.90 -22.47
C MET A 1 6.45 -3.51 -22.00
N ARG A 2 5.42 -3.60 -22.85
CA ARG A 2 4.04 -3.21 -22.47
C ARG A 2 3.47 -4.32 -21.60
N TYR A 3 3.07 -3.99 -20.37
CA TYR A 3 2.23 -4.86 -19.56
C TYR A 3 0.89 -5.02 -20.27
N LEU A 4 0.56 -6.25 -20.66
CA LEU A 4 -0.82 -6.61 -21.01
C LEU A 4 -1.66 -6.46 -19.76
N SER A 5 -2.93 -6.08 -19.91
CA SER A 5 -3.81 -6.01 -18.74
C SER A 5 -3.98 -7.42 -18.19
N VAL A 6 -4.08 -7.55 -16.86
CA VAL A 6 -4.29 -8.85 -16.19
C VAL A 6 -5.54 -9.58 -16.72
N GLU A 7 -6.47 -8.87 -17.35
CA GLU A 7 -7.64 -9.43 -18.03
C GLU A 7 -7.31 -10.12 -19.36
N GLU A 8 -6.29 -9.68 -20.08
CA GLU A 8 -5.83 -10.29 -21.33
C GLU A 8 -5.07 -11.60 -21.08
N GLU A 9 -4.27 -11.68 -20.01
CA GLU A 9 -3.60 -12.92 -19.58
C GLU A 9 -4.59 -13.96 -19.03
N ALA A 10 -5.62 -13.52 -18.29
CA ALA A 10 -6.65 -14.42 -17.77
C ALA A 10 -7.49 -15.08 -18.88
N ARG A 11 -7.72 -14.38 -20.01
CA ARG A 11 -8.46 -14.95 -21.17
C ARG A 11 -7.65 -16.02 -21.91
N SER A 12 -6.33 -15.87 -22.00
CA SER A 12 -5.47 -16.84 -22.67
C SER A 12 -5.43 -18.22 -21.99
N ILE A 13 -5.66 -18.29 -20.67
CA ILE A 13 -5.58 -19.54 -19.89
C ILE A 13 -6.81 -20.41 -20.09
N VAL A 14 -7.96 -19.83 -20.46
CA VAL A 14 -9.23 -20.53 -20.63
C VAL A 14 -9.31 -21.29 -21.96
N GLU A 15 -8.61 -20.84 -23.00
CA GLU A 15 -8.76 -21.37 -24.36
C GLU A 15 -7.92 -22.64 -24.65
N THR A 16 -6.98 -23.03 -23.77
CA THR A 16 -6.05 -24.15 -24.06
C THR A 16 -6.27 -25.44 -23.25
N GLY A 17 -7.35 -25.54 -22.45
CA GLY A 17 -7.61 -26.69 -21.58
C GLY A 17 -8.53 -27.76 -22.19
N ASN A 18 -7.97 -28.91 -22.57
CA ASN A 18 -8.70 -30.09 -23.06
C ASN A 18 -9.67 -30.66 -21.97
N PRO A 19 -10.92 -31.07 -22.29
CA PRO A 19 -12.00 -31.20 -21.31
C PRO A 19 -12.14 -32.62 -20.72
N SER A 20 -11.11 -33.13 -20.04
CA SER A 20 -11.23 -34.45 -19.41
C SER A 20 -10.39 -34.67 -18.15
N THR A 21 -10.58 -33.80 -17.13
CA THR A 21 -10.26 -34.15 -15.72
C THR A 21 -11.12 -33.35 -14.71
N THR A 22 -12.34 -33.83 -14.52
CA THR A 22 -13.11 -33.91 -13.26
C THR A 22 -12.80 -32.93 -12.09
N ALA A 23 -13.58 -31.85 -12.04
CA ALA A 23 -14.52 -31.47 -10.96
C ALA A 23 -14.10 -31.16 -9.50
N THR A 24 -12.82 -31.10 -9.13
CA THR A 24 -12.39 -30.57 -7.80
C THR A 24 -11.50 -29.32 -7.87
N PHE A 25 -10.93 -29.01 -9.04
CA PHE A 25 -10.04 -27.86 -9.22
C PHE A 25 -10.76 -26.51 -9.38
N GLY A 26 -12.02 -26.52 -9.84
CA GLY A 26 -12.77 -25.29 -10.09
C GLY A 26 -12.95 -24.43 -8.85
N THR A 27 -13.30 -25.02 -7.70
CA THR A 27 -13.65 -24.27 -6.49
C THR A 27 -12.47 -23.56 -5.84
N SER A 28 -11.27 -24.15 -5.87
CA SER A 28 -10.06 -23.54 -5.30
C SER A 28 -9.53 -22.40 -6.17
N VAL A 29 -9.55 -22.58 -7.49
CA VAL A 29 -9.15 -21.55 -8.45
C VAL A 29 -10.12 -20.38 -8.43
N ASP A 30 -11.43 -20.66 -8.42
CA ASP A 30 -12.46 -19.63 -8.33
C ASP A 30 -12.35 -18.81 -7.05
N ALA A 31 -12.08 -19.45 -5.91
CA ALA A 31 -11.86 -18.77 -4.64
C ALA A 31 -10.64 -17.83 -4.69
N LEU A 32 -9.52 -18.28 -5.29
CA LEU A 32 -8.33 -17.46 -5.50
C LEU A 32 -8.62 -16.26 -6.41
N CYS A 33 -9.27 -16.50 -7.56
CA CYS A 33 -9.63 -15.43 -8.49
C CYS A 33 -10.58 -14.40 -7.86
N ASN A 34 -11.57 -14.85 -7.07
CA ASN A 34 -12.47 -13.96 -6.34
C ASN A 34 -11.71 -13.11 -5.31
N MET A 35 -10.76 -13.72 -4.59
CA MET A 35 -9.91 -13.00 -3.64
C MET A 35 -9.07 -11.92 -4.32
N ILE A 36 -8.40 -12.26 -5.43
CA ILE A 36 -7.58 -11.31 -6.19
C ILE A 36 -8.46 -10.18 -6.73
N ARG A 37 -9.62 -10.48 -7.32
CA ARG A 37 -10.55 -9.45 -7.83
C ARG A 37 -11.03 -8.51 -6.73
N SER A 38 -11.32 -9.02 -5.53
CA SER A 38 -11.71 -8.20 -4.38
C SER A 38 -10.59 -7.23 -3.99
N LEU A 39 -9.35 -7.72 -3.86
CA LEU A 39 -8.19 -6.89 -3.54
C LEU A 39 -7.93 -5.83 -4.62
N LEU A 40 -8.02 -6.20 -5.90
CA LEU A 40 -7.86 -5.27 -7.03
C LEU A 40 -8.94 -4.18 -7.03
N ASN A 41 -10.19 -4.52 -6.68
CA ASN A 41 -11.27 -3.54 -6.58
C ASN A 41 -11.01 -2.53 -5.45
N LEU A 42 -10.60 -3.03 -4.28
CA LEU A 42 -10.23 -2.19 -3.14
C LEU A 42 -9.04 -1.28 -3.48
N ASP A 43 -8.02 -1.80 -4.14
CA ASP A 43 -6.83 -1.05 -4.58
C ASP A 43 -7.18 0.02 -5.62
N SER A 44 -8.01 -0.33 -6.60
CA SER A 44 -8.49 0.61 -7.63
C SER A 44 -9.26 1.77 -6.99
N ARG A 45 -10.14 1.48 -6.04
CA ARG A 45 -10.86 2.50 -5.26
C ARG A 45 -9.92 3.38 -4.46
N ARG A 46 -8.90 2.79 -3.80
CA ARG A 46 -7.87 3.55 -3.07
C ARG A 46 -7.15 4.51 -4.02
N THR A 47 -6.71 4.04 -5.18
CA THR A 47 -5.98 4.85 -6.17
C THR A 47 -6.82 6.02 -6.68
N VAL A 48 -8.08 5.76 -7.04
CA VAL A 48 -9.04 6.80 -7.46
C VAL A 48 -9.28 7.81 -6.32
N ASN A 49 -9.50 7.34 -5.10
CA ASN A 49 -9.65 8.22 -3.95
C ASN A 49 -8.40 9.07 -3.72
N PHE A 50 -7.20 8.48 -3.82
CA PHE A 50 -5.93 9.18 -3.62
C PHE A 50 -5.74 10.30 -4.62
N GLU A 51 -5.98 10.04 -5.90
CA GLU A 51 -5.88 11.04 -6.98
C GLU A 51 -6.84 12.22 -6.77
N MET A 52 -8.08 11.91 -6.39
CA MET A 52 -9.13 12.91 -6.22
C MET A 52 -9.16 13.53 -4.82
N MET A 53 -8.32 13.07 -3.88
CA MET A 53 -8.44 13.47 -2.48
C MET A 53 -8.15 14.95 -2.31
N ARG A 54 -9.11 15.67 -1.72
CA ARG A 54 -8.95 17.07 -1.31
C ARG A 54 -9.59 17.22 0.06
N SER A 55 -8.79 17.46 1.09
CA SER A 55 -9.30 17.70 2.43
C SER A 55 -8.38 18.62 3.23
N THR A 56 -8.99 19.52 4.01
CA THR A 56 -8.33 20.34 5.02
C THR A 56 -8.35 19.67 6.40
N GLU A 57 -9.04 18.53 6.54
CA GLU A 57 -9.14 17.81 7.80
C GLU A 57 -7.78 17.20 8.21
N ASP A 58 -7.69 16.88 9.49
CA ASP A 58 -6.53 16.24 10.09
C ASP A 58 -7.00 15.18 11.12
N PRO A 59 -7.57 14.06 10.65
CA PRO A 59 -8.12 13.04 11.53
C PRO A 59 -7.01 12.19 12.16
N THR A 60 -7.37 11.47 13.23
CA THR A 60 -6.59 10.34 13.74
C THR A 60 -7.00 9.05 13.04
N ILE A 61 -6.19 7.99 13.18
CA ILE A 61 -6.56 6.65 12.71
C ILE A 61 -7.85 6.17 13.37
N GLU A 62 -8.10 6.51 14.63
CA GLU A 62 -9.33 6.17 15.35
C GLU A 62 -10.58 6.82 14.71
N GLN A 63 -10.47 8.08 14.30
CA GLN A 63 -11.54 8.79 13.60
C GLN A 63 -11.83 8.19 12.21
N LEU A 64 -10.80 7.67 11.54
CA LEU A 64 -10.98 6.94 10.27
C LEU A 64 -11.60 5.55 10.49
N ILE A 65 -11.22 4.83 11.54
CA ILE A 65 -11.82 3.53 11.90
C ILE A 65 -13.32 3.69 12.17
N SER A 66 -13.69 4.70 12.96
CA SER A 66 -15.07 5.02 13.32
C SER A 66 -15.87 5.67 12.19
N ARG A 67 -15.21 6.01 11.06
CA ARG A 67 -15.80 6.70 9.91
C ARG A 67 -16.47 8.04 10.27
N THR A 68 -15.98 8.71 11.32
CA THR A 68 -16.44 10.04 11.74
C THR A 68 -16.00 11.13 10.78
N THR A 69 -15.01 10.83 9.94
CA THR A 69 -14.40 11.73 8.99
C THR A 69 -14.42 11.07 7.61
N ARG A 70 -14.80 11.81 6.56
CA ARG A 70 -14.79 11.32 5.17
C ARG A 70 -13.95 12.25 4.32
N GLY A 71 -12.99 11.69 3.59
CA GLY A 71 -12.29 12.43 2.55
C GLY A 71 -13.29 12.82 1.47
N PHE A 72 -13.70 14.08 1.40
CA PHE A 72 -14.60 14.53 0.36
C PHE A 72 -13.85 14.66 -0.98
N THR A 73 -14.47 14.13 -2.02
CA THR A 73 -14.15 14.42 -3.41
C THR A 73 -14.72 15.80 -3.73
N ILE A 74 -13.88 16.80 -3.94
CA ILE A 74 -14.37 18.05 -4.55
C ILE A 74 -14.71 17.73 -6.01
N ASN A 75 -15.81 18.30 -6.50
CA ASN A 75 -16.26 18.17 -7.88
C ASN A 75 -15.13 18.65 -8.84
N PRO A 76 -14.67 17.84 -9.81
CA PRO A 76 -13.59 18.22 -10.74
C PRO A 76 -13.85 19.53 -11.51
N ALA A 77 -15.11 19.95 -11.59
CA ALA A 77 -15.54 21.13 -12.33
C ALA A 77 -15.18 22.48 -11.66
N THR A 78 -14.80 22.51 -10.37
CA THR A 78 -14.65 23.79 -9.63
C THR A 78 -13.23 24.17 -9.26
N ASN A 79 -12.20 23.40 -9.62
CA ASN A 79 -10.83 23.85 -9.42
C ASN A 79 -9.86 23.24 -10.45
N THR A 80 -9.51 24.02 -11.46
CA THR A 80 -8.48 23.68 -12.46
C THR A 80 -7.05 23.88 -11.94
N GLN A 81 -6.87 24.39 -10.72
CA GLN A 81 -5.55 24.62 -10.14
C GLN A 81 -4.98 23.33 -9.54
N THR A 82 -3.74 23.01 -9.91
CA THR A 82 -3.00 21.89 -9.31
C THR A 82 -2.68 22.20 -7.83
N LEU A 83 -2.52 21.17 -6.99
CA LEU A 83 -2.13 21.36 -5.59
C LEU A 83 -0.79 22.14 -5.47
N SER A 84 0.08 21.97 -6.46
CA SER A 84 1.34 22.70 -6.60
C SER A 84 1.22 24.19 -6.92
N GLU A 85 0.10 24.64 -7.48
CA GLU A 85 -0.15 26.06 -7.75
C GLU A 85 -0.66 26.80 -6.50
N VAL A 86 -1.29 26.07 -5.57
CA VAL A 86 -1.88 26.62 -4.35
C VAL A 86 -0.90 26.52 -3.17
N LEU A 87 -0.05 25.50 -3.16
CA LEU A 87 0.89 25.21 -2.08
C LEU A 87 2.34 25.29 -2.57
N GLY A 88 3.26 25.74 -1.73
CA GLY A 88 4.69 25.63 -2.05
C GLY A 88 5.11 24.16 -2.16
N ALA A 89 6.10 23.83 -3.00
CA ALA A 89 6.55 22.45 -3.29
C ALA A 89 6.82 21.59 -2.04
N GLN A 90 7.29 22.22 -0.95
CA GLN A 90 7.50 21.54 0.35
C GLN A 90 6.20 21.12 1.05
N GLN A 91 5.13 21.91 0.93
CA GLN A 91 3.80 21.60 1.49
C GLN A 91 3.03 20.60 0.62
N VAL A 92 3.36 20.51 -0.67
CA VAL A 92 2.79 19.52 -1.60
C VAL A 92 3.18 18.09 -1.18
N LEU A 93 4.45 17.87 -0.82
CA LEU A 93 4.98 16.58 -0.35
C LEU A 93 4.28 16.08 0.91
N SER A 94 4.15 16.96 1.92
CA SER A 94 3.48 16.63 3.18
C SER A 94 2.00 16.31 2.94
N GLN A 95 1.34 17.08 2.07
CA GLN A 95 -0.08 16.87 1.77
C GLN A 95 -0.35 15.56 1.03
N TRP A 96 0.44 15.21 0.01
CA TRP A 96 0.27 13.95 -0.73
C TRP A 96 0.60 12.73 0.12
N SER A 97 1.65 12.79 0.92
CA SER A 97 1.96 11.69 1.85
C SER A 97 0.82 11.46 2.84
N PHE A 98 0.21 12.54 3.35
CA PHE A 98 -0.97 12.47 4.22
C PHE A 98 -2.18 11.83 3.52
N PHE A 99 -2.51 12.25 2.30
CA PHE A 99 -3.63 11.66 1.54
C PHE A 99 -3.36 10.18 1.18
N GLY A 100 -2.11 9.85 0.88
CA GLY A 100 -1.68 8.47 0.64
C GLY A 100 -1.91 7.57 1.84
N ILE A 101 -1.53 8.04 3.04
CA ILE A 101 -1.78 7.32 4.29
C ILE A 101 -3.29 7.21 4.57
N TRP A 102 -4.06 8.29 4.43
CA TRP A 102 -5.51 8.26 4.67
C TRP A 102 -6.21 7.21 3.83
N THR A 103 -6.05 7.28 2.51
CA THR A 103 -6.70 6.34 1.59
C THR A 103 -6.22 4.91 1.84
N THR A 104 -4.97 4.73 2.25
CA THR A 104 -4.44 3.42 2.65
C THR A 104 -5.05 2.90 3.95
N VAL A 105 -5.32 3.75 4.94
CA VAL A 105 -6.05 3.37 6.16
C VAL A 105 -7.46 2.90 5.82
N GLU A 106 -8.18 3.61 4.94
CA GLU A 106 -9.51 3.21 4.49
C GLU A 106 -9.48 1.88 3.71
N PHE A 107 -8.49 1.69 2.84
CA PHE A 107 -8.26 0.44 2.13
C PHE A 107 -8.03 -0.73 3.09
N LEU A 108 -7.05 -0.61 4.00
CA LEU A 108 -6.71 -1.66 4.96
C LEU A 108 -7.90 -1.98 5.86
N ASN A 109 -8.60 -0.96 6.39
CA ASN A 109 -9.77 -1.14 7.25
C ASN A 109 -10.99 -1.76 6.51
N SER A 110 -10.95 -1.84 5.17
CA SER A 110 -11.99 -2.48 4.36
C SER A 110 -11.70 -3.94 4.03
N LEU A 111 -10.56 -4.50 4.47
CA LEU A 111 -10.28 -5.93 4.32
C LEU A 111 -11.21 -6.76 5.20
N ASP A 112 -11.72 -7.88 4.68
CA ASP A 112 -12.76 -8.68 5.34
C ASP A 112 -12.45 -9.03 6.81
N PHE A 113 -11.20 -9.43 7.09
CA PHE A 113 -10.80 -9.83 8.43
C PHE A 113 -10.73 -8.66 9.42
N MET A 114 -10.57 -7.43 8.94
CA MET A 114 -10.57 -6.25 9.82
C MET A 114 -11.92 -6.03 10.48
N HIS A 115 -13.02 -6.55 9.91
CA HIS A 115 -14.33 -6.51 10.56
C HIS A 115 -14.45 -7.43 11.78
N LEU A 116 -13.54 -8.38 11.94
CA LEU A 116 -13.50 -9.32 13.07
C LEU A 116 -12.71 -8.76 14.27
N LEU A 117 -12.00 -7.65 14.09
CA LEU A 117 -11.10 -7.09 15.09
C LEU A 117 -11.79 -6.00 15.93
N GLN A 118 -11.36 -5.87 17.18
CA GLN A 118 -11.76 -4.76 18.04
C GLN A 118 -11.15 -3.44 17.57
N PRO A 119 -11.78 -2.28 17.78
CA PRO A 119 -11.25 -0.98 17.34
C PRO A 119 -9.83 -0.68 17.81
N SER A 120 -9.47 -1.08 19.04
CA SER A 120 -8.11 -0.94 19.58
C SER A 120 -7.09 -1.76 18.80
N ASP A 121 -7.42 -3.01 18.47
CA ASP A 121 -6.54 -3.89 17.69
C ASP A 121 -6.40 -3.40 16.24
N LYS A 122 -7.48 -2.88 15.64
CA LYS A 122 -7.42 -2.21 14.33
C LYS A 122 -6.47 -1.02 14.37
N GLN A 123 -6.52 -0.22 15.44
CA GLN A 123 -5.66 0.95 15.58
C GLN A 123 -4.19 0.56 15.63
N VAL A 124 -3.84 -0.50 16.37
CA VAL A 124 -2.46 -1.04 16.39
C VAL A 124 -2.03 -1.46 14.99
N LEU A 125 -2.83 -2.27 14.28
CA LEU A 125 -2.49 -2.70 12.93
C LEU A 125 -2.34 -1.54 11.95
N LEU A 126 -3.27 -0.59 11.96
CA LEU A 126 -3.29 0.52 11.02
C LEU A 126 -2.11 1.48 11.27
N LYS A 127 -1.73 1.73 12.53
CA LYS A 127 -0.49 2.47 12.88
C LYS A 127 0.73 1.77 12.33
N SER A 128 0.82 0.46 12.51
CA SER A 128 1.98 -0.36 12.12
C SER A 128 2.17 -0.53 10.61
N PHE A 129 1.09 -0.50 9.83
CA PHE A 129 1.12 -0.93 8.42
C PHE A 129 0.66 0.12 7.39
N ALA A 130 -0.06 1.17 7.76
CA ALA A 130 -0.61 2.11 6.77
C ALA A 130 0.47 2.81 5.92
N MET A 131 1.53 3.34 6.56
CA MET A 131 2.61 4.00 5.84
C MET A 131 3.40 3.01 4.97
N LYS A 132 3.68 1.80 5.47
CA LYS A 132 4.36 0.74 4.70
C LYS A 132 3.57 0.35 3.44
N ALA A 133 2.25 0.18 3.58
CA ALA A 133 1.37 -0.14 2.47
C ALA A 133 1.27 1.02 1.46
N TYR A 134 1.25 2.27 1.94
CA TYR A 134 1.29 3.45 1.06
C TYR A 134 2.60 3.52 0.27
N LEU A 135 3.76 3.34 0.91
CA LEU A 135 5.06 3.34 0.24
C LEU A 135 5.13 2.24 -0.83
N LEU A 136 4.59 1.05 -0.53
CA LEU A 136 4.54 -0.06 -1.48
C LEU A 136 3.66 0.30 -2.69
N ALA A 137 2.48 0.86 -2.46
CA ALA A 137 1.58 1.31 -3.52
C ALA A 137 2.22 2.38 -4.41
N SER A 138 2.92 3.34 -3.80
CA SER A 138 3.66 4.39 -4.51
C SER A 138 4.80 3.83 -5.36
N ALA A 139 5.55 2.85 -4.84
CA ALA A 139 6.61 2.17 -5.59
C ALA A 139 6.05 1.39 -6.79
N PHE A 140 4.94 0.65 -6.60
CA PHE A 140 4.27 -0.04 -7.69
C PHE A 140 3.77 0.91 -8.77
N ARG A 141 3.20 2.05 -8.38
CA ARG A 141 2.71 3.07 -9.32
C ARG A 141 3.85 3.65 -10.16
N SER A 142 4.96 4.04 -9.52
CA SER A 142 6.15 4.55 -10.23
C SER A 142 6.71 3.53 -11.21
N SER A 143 6.83 2.27 -10.78
CA SER A 143 7.30 1.16 -11.62
C SER A 143 6.39 0.91 -12.82
N SER A 144 5.06 0.93 -12.61
CA SER A 144 4.08 0.75 -13.69
C SER A 144 4.13 1.85 -14.76
N GLN A 145 4.56 3.05 -14.37
CA GLN A 145 4.73 4.20 -15.26
C GLN A 145 6.14 4.28 -15.86
N SER A 146 7.03 3.32 -15.57
CA SER A 146 8.45 3.35 -15.95
C SER A 146 9.16 4.64 -15.49
N SER A 147 8.75 5.19 -14.35
CA SER A 147 9.35 6.39 -13.77
C SER A 147 10.47 6.00 -12.81
N GLU A 148 11.65 6.59 -13.01
CA GLU A 148 12.80 6.47 -12.11
C GLU A 148 12.64 7.32 -10.83
N VAL A 149 11.64 8.21 -10.82
CA VAL A 149 11.34 9.10 -9.69
C VAL A 149 9.94 8.82 -9.17
N LEU A 150 9.74 8.92 -7.86
CA LEU A 150 8.40 8.88 -7.28
C LEU A 150 7.64 10.15 -7.67
N VAL A 151 6.44 9.99 -8.23
CA VAL A 151 5.59 11.10 -8.71
C VAL A 151 4.24 11.08 -7.99
N ASN A 152 3.82 12.24 -7.50
CA ASN A 152 2.50 12.48 -6.92
C ASN A 152 1.40 12.44 -8.01
N PRO A 153 0.12 12.26 -7.65
CA PRO A 153 -0.98 12.28 -8.61
C PRO A 153 -1.10 13.52 -9.50
N ASP A 154 -0.62 14.68 -9.06
CA ASP A 154 -0.59 15.91 -9.85
C ASP A 154 0.62 16.03 -10.78
N GLY A 155 1.48 15.02 -10.84
CA GLY A 155 2.69 15.02 -11.66
C GLY A 155 3.92 15.65 -10.98
N THR A 156 3.79 16.13 -9.74
CA THR A 156 4.95 16.65 -8.99
C THR A 156 5.83 15.53 -8.46
N GLU A 157 7.15 15.71 -8.47
CA GLU A 157 8.07 14.75 -7.84
C GLU A 157 7.83 14.71 -6.32
N VAL A 158 7.86 13.51 -5.74
CA VAL A 158 7.67 13.32 -4.30
C VAL A 158 8.77 14.02 -3.53
N TYR A 159 10.01 14.06 -4.00
CA TYR A 159 11.11 14.74 -3.30
C TYR A 159 11.72 15.85 -4.17
N PRO A 160 11.80 17.10 -3.68
CA PRO A 160 12.59 18.15 -4.32
C PRO A 160 14.05 17.71 -4.52
N THR A 161 14.71 18.16 -5.59
CA THR A 161 16.11 17.82 -5.92
C THR A 161 17.09 18.10 -4.77
N SER A 162 16.81 19.10 -3.93
CA SER A 162 17.60 19.41 -2.73
C SER A 162 17.55 18.32 -1.66
N ILE A 163 16.47 17.54 -1.60
CA ILE A 163 16.26 16.43 -0.67
C ILE A 163 16.73 15.11 -1.29
N GLN A 164 16.68 15.00 -2.63
CA GLN A 164 17.20 13.83 -3.36
C GLN A 164 18.67 13.55 -3.05
N GLN A 165 19.50 14.58 -2.83
CA GLN A 165 20.91 14.43 -2.46
C GLN A 165 21.12 13.70 -1.11
N TYR A 166 20.10 13.70 -0.23
CA TYR A 166 20.12 12.98 1.06
C TYR A 166 19.41 11.62 0.99
N VAL A 167 18.42 11.46 0.10
CA VAL A 167 17.59 10.25 -0.05
C VAL A 167 18.26 9.21 -0.97
N LEU A 168 19.06 9.64 -1.96
CA LEU A 168 19.72 8.76 -2.93
C LEU A 168 20.93 7.98 -2.38
N PHE A 169 21.43 8.30 -1.17
CA PHE A 169 22.69 7.73 -0.69
C PHE A 169 22.54 6.45 0.15
N ASN A 170 21.33 5.97 0.48
CA ASN A 170 21.16 4.85 1.43
C ASN A 170 20.01 3.86 1.17
N ILE A 171 19.29 3.93 0.05
CA ILE A 171 18.16 3.01 -0.23
C ILE A 171 18.63 1.80 -1.05
N MET A 172 19.63 1.08 -0.56
CA MET A 172 20.01 -0.22 -1.12
C MET A 172 20.68 -1.09 -0.06
N TYR A 173 20.18 -2.32 0.10
CA TYR A 173 20.62 -3.44 0.96
C TYR A 173 20.03 -3.52 2.39
N GLU A 174 19.03 -4.40 2.57
CA GLU A 174 19.08 -5.66 3.36
C GLU A 174 17.72 -6.10 4.00
N THR A 175 17.30 -7.33 3.65
CA THR A 175 16.40 -8.34 4.29
C THR A 175 15.00 -8.02 4.89
N ILE A 176 13.92 -8.56 4.29
CA ILE A 176 12.79 -9.20 4.97
C ILE A 176 13.14 -10.66 5.07
N SER A 177 13.05 -11.16 6.28
CA SER A 177 12.36 -12.40 6.49
C SER A 177 11.01 -12.07 7.06
N VAL A 178 9.98 -12.72 6.51
CA VAL A 178 8.65 -12.94 7.06
C VAL A 178 8.65 -12.88 8.58
N ASN A 179 8.53 -11.68 9.10
CA ASN A 179 8.17 -11.39 10.46
C ASN A 179 7.24 -10.20 10.28
N LEU A 180 5.96 -10.42 10.55
CA LEU A 180 5.24 -9.40 11.29
C LEU A 180 6.22 -9.03 12.40
N ASP A 181 6.82 -7.83 12.35
CA ASP A 181 7.68 -7.39 13.44
C ASP A 181 6.84 -7.62 14.70
N TYR A 182 7.25 -8.57 15.54
CA TYR A 182 6.45 -8.95 16.70
C TYR A 182 6.21 -7.74 17.60
N ARG A 183 7.08 -6.71 17.48
CA ARG A 183 6.94 -5.37 18.07
C ARG A 183 5.79 -4.59 17.47
N SER A 184 5.55 -4.65 16.16
CA SER A 184 4.36 -4.08 15.50
C SER A 184 3.04 -4.77 15.90
N LEU A 185 3.10 -5.91 16.60
CA LEU A 185 1.97 -6.61 17.20
C LEU A 185 1.93 -6.47 18.73
N GLU A 186 2.89 -5.75 19.34
CA GLU A 186 2.83 -5.43 20.77
C GLU A 186 1.61 -4.54 21.00
N GLY A 187 0.64 -5.06 21.77
CA GLY A 187 -0.64 -4.41 22.01
C GLY A 187 -1.85 -5.07 21.32
N LEU A 188 -1.65 -6.05 20.43
CA LEU A 188 -2.76 -6.85 19.92
C LEU A 188 -3.25 -7.88 20.93
N SER A 189 -4.57 -8.04 21.02
CA SER A 189 -5.17 -9.16 21.72
C SER A 189 -4.79 -10.51 21.11
N GLU A 190 -4.78 -11.57 21.91
CA GLU A 190 -4.43 -12.92 21.45
C GLU A 190 -5.39 -13.41 20.36
N TYR A 191 -6.67 -13.07 20.48
CA TYR A 191 -7.68 -13.33 19.46
C TYR A 191 -7.34 -12.63 18.13
N SER A 192 -6.96 -11.36 18.17
CA SER A 192 -6.57 -10.61 16.97
C SER A 192 -5.28 -11.15 16.34
N LYS A 193 -4.31 -11.59 17.15
CA LYS A 193 -3.10 -12.27 16.63
C LYS A 193 -3.44 -13.55 15.88
N GLN A 194 -4.39 -14.34 16.38
CA GLN A 194 -4.87 -15.55 15.69
C GLN A 194 -5.49 -15.19 14.32
N ILE A 195 -6.41 -14.22 14.29
CA ILE A 195 -7.04 -13.77 13.04
C ILE A 195 -6.00 -13.27 12.03
N VAL A 196 -5.05 -12.43 12.48
CA VAL A 196 -4.00 -11.88 11.62
C VAL A 196 -3.10 -12.99 11.08
N SER A 197 -2.69 -13.94 11.92
CA SER A 197 -1.86 -15.09 11.52
C SER A 197 -2.57 -15.98 10.50
N GLU A 198 -3.86 -16.26 10.71
CA GLU A 198 -4.68 -17.03 9.76
C GLU A 198 -4.79 -16.32 8.41
N ASN A 199 -5.01 -15.01 8.41
CA ASN A 199 -5.11 -14.21 7.20
C ASN A 199 -3.76 -14.11 6.48
N GLN A 200 -2.66 -13.92 7.22
CA GLN A 200 -1.31 -13.95 6.66
C GLN A 200 -1.06 -15.28 5.95
N ARG A 201 -1.34 -16.40 6.61
CA ARG A 201 -1.20 -17.74 6.00
C ARG A 201 -2.07 -17.89 4.74
N LYS A 202 -3.31 -17.40 4.78
CA LYS A 202 -4.23 -17.41 3.64
C LYS A 202 -3.68 -16.62 2.45
N TYR A 203 -3.26 -15.37 2.65
CA TYR A 203 -2.72 -14.51 1.59
C TYR A 203 -1.40 -15.05 1.04
N THR A 204 -0.49 -15.50 1.91
CA THR A 204 0.80 -16.09 1.50
C THR A 204 0.60 -17.33 0.64
N LYS A 205 -0.29 -18.23 1.06
CA LYS A 205 -0.64 -19.42 0.26
C LYS A 205 -1.26 -19.01 -1.08
N SER A 206 -2.20 -18.07 -1.07
CA SER A 206 -2.88 -17.60 -2.27
C SER A 206 -1.91 -16.97 -3.27
N LEU A 207 -0.93 -16.20 -2.79
CA LEU A 207 0.14 -15.62 -3.61
C LEU A 207 1.02 -16.71 -4.23
N LEU A 208 1.41 -17.73 -3.47
CA LEU A 208 2.18 -18.86 -4.00
C LEU A 208 1.39 -19.63 -5.07
N ASP A 209 0.11 -19.91 -4.80
CA ASP A 209 -0.77 -20.60 -5.75
C ASP A 209 -0.92 -19.77 -7.03
N TYR A 210 -1.13 -18.45 -6.92
CA TYR A 210 -1.15 -17.54 -8.07
C TYR A 210 0.16 -17.59 -8.87
N CYS A 211 1.31 -17.62 -8.20
CA CYS A 211 2.60 -17.70 -8.87
C CYS A 211 2.78 -19.02 -9.64
N LYS A 212 2.34 -20.13 -9.07
CA LYS A 212 2.38 -21.45 -9.75
C LYS A 212 1.42 -21.55 -10.92
N MET A 213 0.27 -20.87 -10.84
CA MET A 213 -0.72 -20.90 -11.91
C MET A 213 -0.35 -19.99 -13.09
N THR A 214 0.28 -18.85 -12.81
CA THR A 214 0.58 -17.82 -13.82
C THR A 214 1.91 -18.07 -14.53
N TRP A 215 2.91 -18.58 -13.81
CA TRP A 215 4.19 -18.97 -14.35
C TRP A 215 4.31 -20.49 -14.34
N ARG A 216 5.01 -21.09 -15.31
CA ARG A 216 5.25 -22.55 -15.37
C ARG A 216 5.60 -23.07 -13.96
N ASP A 217 5.08 -24.23 -13.56
CA ASP A 217 5.19 -24.77 -12.18
C ASP A 217 6.60 -24.68 -11.58
N GLU A 218 7.65 -24.84 -12.40
CA GLU A 218 9.05 -24.74 -11.99
C GLU A 218 9.53 -23.30 -11.68
N GLN A 219 8.97 -22.29 -12.34
CA GLN A 219 9.31 -20.86 -12.16
C GLN A 219 8.45 -20.16 -11.11
N GLY A 220 7.26 -20.69 -10.82
CA GLY A 220 6.33 -20.12 -9.83
C GLY A 220 6.96 -19.90 -8.44
N PRO A 221 7.65 -20.89 -7.84
CA PRO A 221 8.31 -20.73 -6.55
C PRO A 221 9.42 -19.67 -6.55
N ALA A 222 10.21 -19.57 -7.63
CA ALA A 222 11.23 -18.54 -7.78
C ALA A 222 10.59 -17.15 -7.84
N ARG A 223 9.51 -16.99 -8.63
CA ARG A 223 8.76 -15.73 -8.70
C ARG A 223 8.15 -15.33 -7.36
N PHE A 224 7.61 -16.30 -6.62
CA PHE A 224 7.10 -16.07 -5.27
C PHE A 224 8.19 -15.56 -4.33
N HIS A 225 9.38 -16.18 -4.36
CA HIS A 225 10.52 -15.74 -3.58
C HIS A 225 10.95 -14.31 -3.95
N ASP A 226 11.01 -13.98 -5.25
CA ASP A 226 11.35 -12.63 -5.72
C ASP A 226 10.35 -11.59 -5.19
N ILE A 227 9.05 -11.89 -5.21
CA ILE A 227 8.01 -11.00 -4.68
C ILE A 227 8.18 -10.80 -3.17
N LEU A 228 8.48 -11.86 -2.41
CA LEU A 228 8.75 -11.74 -0.98
C LEU A 228 10.01 -10.89 -0.71
N SER A 229 11.02 -10.98 -1.57
CA SER A 229 12.25 -10.17 -1.42
C SER A 229 12.00 -8.66 -1.58
N VAL A 230 10.93 -8.25 -2.28
CA VAL A 230 10.60 -6.83 -2.49
C VAL A 230 10.39 -6.11 -1.18
N GLY A 231 9.74 -6.74 -0.21
CA GLY A 231 9.53 -6.00 1.02
C GLY A 231 10.83 -5.77 1.83
N ASN A 232 11.98 -6.34 1.42
CA ASN A 232 13.27 -6.15 2.11
C ASN A 232 13.62 -4.69 1.95
N VAL A 233 13.53 -4.28 0.69
CA VAL A 233 13.63 -2.92 0.22
C VAL A 233 12.56 -2.08 0.91
N MET A 234 11.32 -2.56 1.05
CA MET A 234 10.26 -1.79 1.72
C MET A 234 10.51 -1.53 3.21
N ALA A 235 11.06 -2.49 3.95
CA ALA A 235 11.40 -2.29 5.36
C ALA A 235 12.46 -1.20 5.51
N LYS A 236 13.52 -1.26 4.68
CA LYS A 236 14.56 -0.23 4.62
C LYS A 236 14.00 1.13 4.19
N CYS A 237 13.16 1.15 3.14
CA CYS A 237 12.49 2.38 2.67
C CYS A 237 11.64 3.02 3.78
N PHE A 238 10.99 2.22 4.63
CA PHE A 238 10.24 2.74 5.75
C PHE A 238 11.14 3.36 6.83
N GLU A 239 12.26 2.71 7.17
CA GLU A 239 13.25 3.28 8.11
C GLU A 239 13.86 4.58 7.57
N ASP A 240 14.18 4.61 6.28
CA ASP A 240 14.69 5.81 5.61
C ASP A 240 13.64 6.93 5.59
N ALA A 241 12.37 6.61 5.41
CA ALA A 241 11.28 7.58 5.55
C ALA A 241 11.19 8.13 6.98
N GLN A 242 11.34 7.30 8.02
CA GLN A 242 11.37 7.76 9.42
C GLN A 242 12.57 8.69 9.70
N TYR A 243 13.75 8.34 9.19
CA TYR A 243 14.95 9.16 9.31
C TYR A 243 14.80 10.50 8.58
N LEU A 244 14.27 10.48 7.35
CA LEU A 244 13.99 11.68 6.59
C LEU A 244 13.01 12.59 7.33
N VAL A 245 11.93 12.05 7.90
CA VAL A 245 10.98 12.83 8.69
C VAL A 245 11.66 13.50 9.88
N THR A 246 12.59 12.79 10.54
CA THR A 246 13.38 13.36 11.66
C THR A 246 14.28 14.51 11.19
N ILE A 247 14.95 14.36 10.04
CA ILE A 247 15.74 15.44 9.43
C ILE A 247 14.85 16.64 9.09
N LEU A 248 13.70 16.40 8.45
CA LEU A 248 12.77 17.47 8.08
C LEU A 248 12.28 18.22 9.31
N GLN A 249 12.02 17.52 10.41
CA GLN A 249 11.57 18.15 11.66
C GLN A 249 12.59 19.16 12.20
N ILE A 250 13.88 18.83 12.08
CA ILE A 250 14.98 19.60 12.66
C ILE A 250 15.43 20.72 11.70
N PHE A 251 15.64 20.40 10.43
CA PHE A 251 16.31 21.27 9.47
C PHE A 251 15.36 21.97 8.49
N HIS A 252 14.16 21.42 8.27
CA HIS A 252 13.18 21.95 7.31
C HIS A 252 11.75 21.94 7.88
N PRO A 253 11.49 22.64 9.01
CA PRO A 253 10.21 22.57 9.70
C PRO A 253 9.02 23.03 8.84
N SER A 254 9.25 23.86 7.81
CA SER A 254 8.22 24.24 6.83
C SER A 254 7.76 23.09 5.92
N SER A 255 8.61 22.08 5.73
CA SER A 255 8.34 20.86 4.93
C SER A 255 7.80 19.71 5.78
N TYR A 256 7.95 19.81 7.10
CA TYR A 256 7.57 18.74 8.01
C TYR A 256 6.04 18.61 8.08
N ASN A 257 5.56 17.37 8.03
CA ASN A 257 4.15 17.10 8.14
C ASN A 257 3.73 16.93 9.60
N TYR A 258 3.09 17.96 10.17
CA TYR A 258 2.57 17.93 11.54
C TYR A 258 1.18 17.30 11.66
N LYS A 259 0.59 16.78 10.58
CA LYS A 259 -0.76 16.19 10.60
C LYS A 259 -0.79 14.93 11.49
N LYS A 260 -1.80 14.84 12.34
CA LYS A 260 -1.99 13.76 13.33
C LYS A 260 -1.93 12.39 12.69
N LEU A 261 -2.64 12.18 11.59
CA LEU A 261 -2.66 10.92 10.87
C LEU A 261 -1.27 10.47 10.41
N PHE A 262 -0.50 11.43 9.86
CA PHE A 262 0.84 11.18 9.37
C PHE A 262 1.75 10.75 10.52
N MET A 263 1.69 11.49 11.63
CA MET A 263 2.47 11.19 12.84
C MET A 263 2.12 9.82 13.45
N GLU A 264 0.83 9.48 13.53
CA GLU A 264 0.39 8.18 14.05
C GLU A 264 0.88 7.01 13.19
N SER A 265 0.99 7.20 11.87
CA SER A 265 1.45 6.16 10.93
C SER A 265 2.98 5.97 10.89
N LEU A 266 3.73 6.85 11.55
CA LEU A 266 5.19 6.78 11.67
C LEU A 266 5.67 6.18 12.99
N ASN A 267 4.78 6.07 13.98
CA ASN A 267 5.11 5.50 15.27
C ASN A 267 5.15 3.96 15.16
N LYS A 268 6.27 3.38 15.61
CA LYS A 268 6.43 1.92 15.77
C LYS A 268 5.56 1.41 16.91
#